data_AF-A0A4D9CZ28-F1
#
_entry.id   AF-A0A4D9CZ28-F1
#
_cell.length_a   1.000
_cell.length_b   1.000
_cell.length_c   1.000
_cell.angle_alpha   90.00
_cell.angle_beta   90.00
_cell.angle_gamma   90.00
#
_symmetry.space_group_name_H-M   'P 1'
#
loop_
_entity.id
_entity.type
_entity.pdbx_description
1 polymer ?
#
loop_
_entity_poly.entity_id
_entity_poly.type
_entity_poly.pdbx_seq_one_letter_code
_entity_poly.pdbx_strand_id
1 'polypeptide(L)'
;MFKKLVCLAVSTLAVGSQAFMPSLPMVKISSSAAARVYQPAQSETGLRVPVSTDVMVSVGDGENIDNAVKRFKREVNKSGHLLDLRFHRYHETNQEKAKRKAVQARRKARMLRLSLRKGQKL
;
A
#
# COMPACT_ATOMS: atom_id res chain seq x y z
N MET A 1 46.72 -24.87 -33.00
CA MET A 1 47.93 -25.52 -32.46
C MET A 1 48.68 -24.50 -31.60
N PHE A 2 49.26 -24.96 -30.47
CA PHE A 2 50.05 -24.21 -29.46
C PHE A 2 49.25 -23.22 -28.59
N LYS A 3 48.72 -23.56 -27.41
CA LYS A 3 49.33 -23.95 -26.11
C LYS A 3 50.41 -22.99 -25.60
N LYS A 4 50.01 -22.13 -24.65
CA LYS A 4 50.70 -21.52 -23.48
C LYS A 4 49.78 -20.34 -23.07
N LEU A 5 49.18 -20.29 -21.90
CA LEU A 5 49.88 -19.98 -20.66
C LEU A 5 49.07 -20.48 -19.46
N VAL A 6 49.75 -21.28 -18.65
CA VAL A 6 49.37 -21.72 -17.31
C VAL A 6 49.61 -20.57 -16.33
N CYS A 7 48.71 -20.41 -15.35
CA CYS A 7 48.88 -19.87 -13.98
C CYS A 7 47.44 -19.59 -13.49
N LEU A 8 46.95 -19.99 -12.32
CA LEU A 8 47.60 -20.31 -11.07
C LEU A 8 46.58 -20.98 -10.12
N ALA A 9 47.11 -21.78 -9.19
CA ALA A 9 46.62 -22.00 -7.82
C ALA A 9 45.34 -22.84 -7.58
N VAL A 10 45.65 -24.11 -7.34
CA VAL A 10 44.98 -25.11 -6.49
C VAL A 10 44.40 -24.53 -5.18
N SER A 11 43.26 -25.12 -4.83
CA SER A 11 42.44 -25.03 -3.62
C SER A 11 43.17 -25.13 -2.27
N THR A 12 42.72 -24.35 -1.29
CA THR A 12 42.84 -24.68 0.14
C THR A 12 41.45 -24.62 0.80
N LEU A 13 40.94 -25.79 1.17
CA LEU A 13 39.80 -25.97 2.07
C LEU A 13 40.23 -25.54 3.48
N ALA A 14 39.54 -24.56 4.06
CA ALA A 14 39.64 -24.24 5.49
C ALA A 14 38.29 -24.55 6.14
N VAL A 15 38.18 -25.77 6.66
CA VAL A 15 37.20 -26.15 7.68
C VAL A 15 37.66 -25.50 8.98
N GLY A 16 36.85 -24.64 9.56
CA GLY A 16 37.23 -23.89 10.76
C GLY A 16 36.01 -23.26 11.41
N SER A 17 35.29 -24.07 12.17
CA SER A 17 34.21 -23.71 13.07
C SER A 17 34.65 -22.59 14.03
N GLN A 18 33.87 -21.52 14.11
CA GLN A 18 33.23 -21.07 15.35
C GLN A 18 32.47 -19.76 15.10
N ALA A 19 31.15 -19.85 15.22
CA ALA A 19 30.23 -18.74 15.17
C ALA A 19 30.38 -17.88 16.43
N PHE A 20 31.15 -16.79 16.32
CA PHE A 20 31.07 -15.67 17.26
C PHE A 20 29.91 -14.77 16.82
N MET A 21 28.72 -15.04 17.35
CA MET A 21 27.56 -14.15 17.24
C MET A 21 27.81 -12.94 18.15
N PRO A 22 27.88 -11.69 17.65
CA PRO A 22 27.89 -10.53 18.52
C PRO A 22 26.53 -10.44 19.22
N SER A 23 26.56 -10.65 20.54
CA SER A 23 25.42 -10.46 21.43
C SER A 23 24.89 -9.03 21.30
N LEU A 24 23.69 -8.88 20.76
CA LEU A 24 22.97 -7.61 20.76
C LEU A 24 22.74 -7.17 22.23
N PRO A 25 23.02 -5.92 22.58
CA PRO A 25 22.73 -5.42 23.92
C PRO A 25 21.20 -5.45 24.12
N MET A 26 20.77 -6.28 25.07
CA MET A 26 19.42 -6.25 25.62
C MET A 26 19.11 -4.85 26.15
N VAL A 27 18.25 -4.12 25.43
CA VAL A 27 17.64 -2.90 25.95
C VAL A 27 16.81 -3.28 27.18
N LYS A 28 17.31 -2.93 28.36
CA LYS A 28 16.55 -2.94 29.60
C LYS A 28 15.47 -1.88 29.50
N ILE A 29 14.25 -2.31 29.21
CA ILE A 29 13.07 -1.47 29.35
C ILE A 29 12.89 -1.25 30.85
N SER A 30 13.40 -0.11 31.31
CA SER A 30 13.18 0.41 32.65
C SER A 30 11.68 0.60 32.83
N SER A 31 11.10 -0.23 33.69
CA SER A 31 9.78 -0.08 34.25
C SER A 31 9.73 1.21 35.07
N SER A 32 9.34 2.30 34.43
CA SER A 32 8.94 3.52 35.14
C SER A 32 7.51 3.86 34.76
N ALA A 33 6.63 3.51 35.70
CA ALA A 33 5.46 4.28 36.10
C ALA A 33 4.93 5.32 35.09
N ALA A 34 4.34 4.83 34.03
CA ALA A 34 3.16 5.44 33.47
C ALA A 34 2.21 4.30 33.19
N ALA A 35 1.49 3.88 34.25
CA ALA A 35 0.17 3.32 34.06
C ALA A 35 -0.60 4.37 33.25
N ARG A 36 -0.53 4.27 31.92
CA ARG A 36 -1.54 4.86 31.06
C ARG A 36 -2.80 4.17 31.51
N VAL A 37 -3.55 4.85 32.38
CA VAL A 37 -4.98 4.71 32.47
C VAL A 37 -5.43 4.63 31.03
N TYR A 38 -5.81 3.43 30.60
CA TYR A 38 -6.50 3.25 29.35
C TYR A 38 -7.83 3.96 29.54
N GLN A 39 -7.87 5.23 29.14
CA GLN A 39 -9.10 6.00 29.13
C GLN A 39 -9.40 6.36 27.68
N PRO A 40 -10.03 5.46 26.91
CA PRO A 40 -10.90 5.92 25.86
C PRO A 40 -12.19 6.39 26.53
N ALA A 41 -12.18 7.62 27.05
CA ALA A 41 -13.44 8.35 27.10
C ALA A 41 -13.78 8.77 25.66
N GLN A 42 -14.20 7.81 24.85
CA GLN A 42 -14.90 8.05 23.60
C GLN A 42 -16.37 7.88 23.97
N SER A 43 -17.04 8.99 24.21
CA SER A 43 -18.47 9.08 24.48
C SER A 43 -19.25 8.16 23.54
N GLU A 44 -20.06 7.31 24.15
CA GLU A 44 -20.95 6.36 23.50
C GLU A 44 -22.11 7.09 22.81
N THR A 45 -21.81 7.73 21.69
CA THR A 45 -22.80 8.08 20.67
C THR A 45 -22.28 7.52 19.35
N GLY A 46 -22.65 6.27 19.09
CA GLY A 46 -22.18 5.43 18.00
C GLY A 46 -22.58 5.85 16.58
N LEU A 47 -22.49 7.14 16.25
CA LEU A 47 -22.53 7.61 14.88
C LEU A 47 -21.12 8.04 14.49
N ARG A 48 -20.42 7.11 13.83
CA ARG A 48 -19.20 7.34 13.05
C ARG A 48 -19.28 8.71 12.39
N VAL A 49 -18.41 9.64 12.79
CA VAL A 49 -18.28 10.95 12.14
C VAL A 49 -18.23 10.70 10.63
N PRO A 50 -19.13 11.27 9.81
CA PRO A 50 -18.99 11.12 8.37
C PRO A 50 -17.64 11.73 8.03
N VAL A 51 -16.70 10.88 7.62
CA VAL A 51 -15.58 11.36 6.80
C VAL A 51 -16.28 11.94 5.59
N SER A 52 -16.38 13.28 5.54
CA SER A 52 -17.06 14.02 4.50
C SER A 52 -16.33 13.78 3.19
N THR A 53 -16.71 12.70 2.50
CA THR A 53 -16.30 12.38 1.14
C THR A 53 -17.08 13.24 0.16
N ASP A 54 -17.06 14.55 0.37
CA ASP A 54 -17.73 15.51 -0.50
C ASP A 54 -16.85 15.75 -1.72
N VAL A 55 -17.45 15.57 -2.90
CA VAL A 55 -16.79 15.79 -4.19
C VAL A 55 -17.26 17.14 -4.72
N MET A 56 -16.36 18.12 -4.72
CA MET A 56 -16.62 19.46 -5.25
C MET A 56 -15.92 19.65 -6.60
N VAL A 57 -16.65 20.21 -7.57
CA VAL A 57 -16.09 20.58 -8.89
C VAL A 57 -16.51 22.02 -9.21
N SER A 58 -15.52 22.89 -9.39
CA SER A 58 -15.76 24.28 -9.79
C SER A 58 -16.09 24.36 -11.28
N VAL A 59 -17.19 25.05 -11.58
CA VAL A 59 -17.70 25.30 -12.92
C VAL A 59 -17.23 26.69 -13.36
N GLY A 60 -16.75 26.81 -14.60
CA GLY A 60 -16.31 28.09 -15.16
C GLY A 60 -17.42 28.80 -15.93
N ASP A 61 -17.37 30.13 -15.98
CA ASP A 61 -18.38 30.94 -16.66
C ASP A 61 -18.30 30.71 -18.19
N GLY A 62 -19.33 30.07 -18.76
CA GLY A 62 -19.41 29.76 -20.19
C GLY A 62 -19.08 28.31 -20.58
N GLU A 63 -18.85 27.40 -19.62
CA GLU A 63 -18.71 25.99 -19.95
C GLU A 63 -20.05 25.30 -20.25
N ASN A 64 -20.05 24.35 -21.21
CA ASN A 64 -21.20 23.49 -21.41
C ASN A 64 -21.42 22.61 -20.17
N ILE A 65 -22.67 22.53 -19.70
CA ILE A 65 -23.12 21.72 -18.56
C ILE A 65 -22.66 20.26 -18.71
N ASP A 66 -22.70 19.69 -19.92
CA ASP A 66 -22.27 18.31 -20.17
C ASP A 66 -20.79 18.07 -19.81
N ASN A 67 -19.95 19.09 -20.01
CA ASN A 67 -18.53 19.01 -19.67
C ASN A 67 -18.34 19.08 -18.15
N ALA A 68 -19.09 19.92 -17.45
CA ALA A 68 -19.12 19.95 -15.99
C ALA A 68 -19.52 18.59 -15.40
N VAL A 69 -20.59 17.98 -15.93
CA VAL A 69 -21.08 16.66 -15.51
C VAL A 69 -20.03 15.57 -15.77
N LYS A 70 -19.32 15.61 -16.90
CA LYS A 70 -18.23 14.66 -17.17
C LYS A 70 -17.08 14.79 -16.16
N ARG A 71 -16.70 16.01 -15.78
CA ARG A 71 -15.65 16.26 -14.76
C ARG A 71 -16.11 15.77 -13.38
N PHE A 72 -17.34 16.09 -12.99
CA PHE A 72 -17.94 15.58 -11.77
C PHE A 72 -17.93 14.05 -11.71
N LYS A 73 -18.37 13.36 -12.76
CA LYS A 73 -18.32 11.89 -12.84
C LYS A 73 -16.90 11.34 -12.69
N ARG A 74 -15.87 12.03 -13.19
CA ARG A 74 -14.47 11.62 -13.00
C ARG A 74 -14.03 11.80 -11.55
N GLU A 75 -14.30 12.94 -10.93
CA GLU A 75 -13.93 13.18 -9.54
C GLU A 75 -14.68 12.25 -8.57
N VAL A 76 -15.96 11.96 -8.81
CA VAL A 76 -16.72 10.94 -8.06
C VAL A 76 -16.07 9.57 -8.16
N ASN A 77 -15.69 9.14 -9.38
CA ASN A 77 -15.02 7.85 -9.57
C ASN A 77 -13.60 7.81 -8.98
N LYS A 78 -12.90 8.95 -8.98
CA LYS A 78 -11.56 9.11 -8.40
C LYS A 78 -11.57 9.09 -6.88
N SER A 79 -12.59 9.69 -6.25
CA SER A 79 -12.78 9.67 -4.81
C SER A 79 -12.92 8.25 -4.25
N GLY A 80 -13.45 7.33 -5.06
CA GLY A 80 -13.64 5.92 -4.66
C GLY A 80 -14.78 5.69 -3.67
N HIS A 81 -15.51 6.73 -3.25
CA HIS A 81 -16.55 6.61 -2.21
C HIS A 81 -17.66 5.61 -2.57
N LEU A 82 -18.08 5.57 -3.84
CA LEU A 82 -19.06 4.57 -4.32
C LEU A 82 -18.54 3.13 -4.23
N LEU A 83 -17.24 2.90 -4.37
CA LEU A 83 -16.65 1.57 -4.20
C LEU A 83 -16.65 1.19 -2.72
N ASP A 84 -16.32 2.12 -1.84
CA ASP A 84 -16.35 1.88 -0.40
C ASP A 84 -17.74 1.55 0.09
N LEU A 85 -18.77 2.28 -0.36
CA LEU A 85 -20.17 1.96 -0.07
C LEU A 85 -20.55 0.54 -0.52
N ARG A 86 -20.06 0.09 -1.68
CA ARG A 86 -20.31 -1.27 -2.17
C ARG A 86 -19.67 -2.34 -1.29
N PHE A 87 -18.47 -2.09 -0.76
CA PHE A 87 -17.78 -3.04 0.10
C PHE A 87 -18.32 -3.09 1.52
N HIS A 88 -18.90 -1.99 2.00
CA HIS A 88 -19.50 -1.92 3.34
C HIS A 88 -21.00 -2.30 3.36
N ARG A 89 -21.62 -2.54 2.20
CA ARG A 89 -23.04 -2.94 2.12
C ARG A 89 -23.34 -4.22 2.91
N TYR A 90 -22.40 -5.17 2.90
CA TYR A 90 -22.52 -6.44 3.62
C TYR A 90 -21.22 -6.74 4.37
N HIS A 91 -21.31 -7.53 5.43
CA HIS A 91 -20.13 -8.00 6.13
C HIS A 91 -19.32 -8.95 5.24
N GLU A 92 -18.01 -8.70 5.15
CA GLU A 92 -17.05 -9.51 4.41
C GLU A 92 -16.11 -10.20 5.41
N THR A 93 -15.96 -11.53 5.28
CA THR A 93 -15.01 -12.31 6.08
C THR A 93 -13.56 -11.93 5.76
N ASN A 94 -12.62 -12.27 6.63
CA ASN A 94 -11.20 -11.94 6.42
C ASN A 94 -10.63 -12.57 5.14
N GLN A 95 -11.09 -13.77 4.77
CA GLN A 95 -10.66 -14.44 3.54
C GLN A 95 -11.20 -13.73 2.29
N GLU A 96 -12.46 -13.29 2.31
CA GLU A 96 -13.06 -12.53 1.23
C GLU A 96 -12.38 -11.16 1.09
N LYS A 97 -12.11 -10.46 2.20
CA LYS A 97 -11.32 -9.23 2.24
C LYS A 97 -9.96 -9.40 1.57
N ALA A 98 -9.28 -10.50 1.84
CA ALA A 98 -7.99 -10.82 1.22
C ALA A 98 -8.13 -11.05 -0.30
N LYS A 99 -9.13 -11.83 -0.73
CA LYS A 99 -9.44 -12.07 -2.15
C LYS A 99 -9.76 -10.75 -2.88
N ARG A 100 -10.61 -9.90 -2.30
CA ARG A 100 -10.96 -8.58 -2.84
C ARG A 100 -9.74 -7.69 -3.01
N LYS A 101 -8.90 -7.57 -1.97
CA LYS A 101 -7.65 -6.78 -2.03
C LYS A 101 -6.70 -7.29 -3.10
N ALA A 102 -6.54 -8.61 -3.23
CA ALA A 102 -5.70 -9.21 -4.28
C ALA A 102 -6.20 -8.89 -5.69
N VAL A 103 -7.51 -8.99 -5.94
CA VAL A 103 -8.12 -8.65 -7.24
C VAL A 103 -7.94 -7.16 -7.55
N GLN A 104 -8.17 -6.27 -6.58
CA GLN A 104 -7.98 -4.83 -6.76
C GLN A 104 -6.51 -4.49 -7.07
N ALA A 105 -5.57 -5.09 -6.35
CA ALA A 105 -4.14 -4.89 -6.59
C ALA A 105 -3.73 -5.35 -8.00
N ARG A 106 -4.18 -6.55 -8.43
CA ARG A 106 -3.96 -7.06 -9.79
C ARG A 106 -4.52 -6.12 -10.85
N ARG A 107 -5.73 -5.60 -10.65
CA ARG A 107 -6.34 -4.63 -11.57
C ARG A 107 -5.54 -3.33 -11.66
N LYS A 108 -5.12 -2.76 -10.51
CA LYS A 108 -4.27 -1.55 -10.47
C LYS A 108 -2.93 -1.77 -11.19
N ALA A 109 -2.27 -2.88 -10.93
CA ALA A 109 -1.00 -3.24 -11.59
C ALA A 109 -1.18 -3.39 -13.11
N ARG A 110 -2.26 -4.02 -13.58
CA ARG A 110 -2.57 -4.11 -15.01
C ARG A 110 -2.77 -2.74 -15.65
N MET A 111 -3.52 -1.86 -14.99
CA MET A 111 -3.76 -0.49 -15.49
C MET A 111 -2.46 0.31 -15.59
N LEU A 112 -1.59 0.23 -14.58
CA LEU A 112 -0.28 0.88 -14.59
C LEU A 112 0.62 0.39 -15.73
N ARG A 113 0.68 -0.93 -15.94
CA ARG A 113 1.45 -1.51 -17.07
C ARG A 113 0.95 -0.99 -18.42
N LEU A 114 -0.37 -0.88 -18.59
CA LEU A 114 -0.96 -0.37 -19.82
C LEU A 114 -0.71 1.13 -20.02
N SER A 115 -0.71 1.93 -18.95
CA SER A 115 -0.41 3.37 -19.05
C SER A 115 1.06 3.62 -19.40
N LEU A 116 1.99 2.87 -18.80
CA LEU A 116 3.42 2.94 -19.12
C LEU A 116 3.69 2.58 -20.59
N ARG A 117 3.03 1.54 -21.12
CA ARG A 117 3.16 1.15 -22.53
C ARG A 117 2.65 2.21 -23.51
N LYS A 118 1.63 2.99 -23.12
CA LYS A 118 1.10 4.07 -23.97
C LYS A 118 2.05 5.26 -24.07
N GLY A 119 2.76 5.58 -22.98
CA GLY A 119 3.74 6.68 -22.97
C GLY A 119 5.02 6.40 -23.77
N GLN A 120 5.38 5.13 -23.96
CA GLN A 120 6.57 4.72 -24.74
C GLN A 120 6.38 4.73 -26.27
N LYS A 121 5.17 4.99 -26.76
CA LYS A 121 4.82 4.98 -28.20
C LYS A 121 4.69 6.37 -28.82
N LEU A 122 5.10 7.41 -28.09
CA LEU A 122 5.24 8.80 -28.53
C LEU A 122 6.74 9.13 -28.56
#